data_AF-Q8L5I3-F1
#
_entry.id   AF-Q8L5I3-F1
#
_cell.length_a   1.000
_cell.length_b   1.000
_cell.length_c   1.000
_cell.angle_alpha   90.00
_cell.angle_beta   90.00
_cell.angle_gamma   90.00
#
_symmetry.space_group_name_H-M   'P 1'
#
loop_
_entity.id
_entity.type
_entity.pdbx_description
1 polymer ?
#
loop_
_entity_poly.entity_id
_entity_poly.type
_entity_poly.pdbx_seq_one_letter_code
_entity_poly.pdbx_strand_id
1 'polypeptide(L)'
;RGARVLVVCSEITVVTFRGPSDSHLDCLVGQALFGDGVASIIVGADPLPEIEKPLFDLVSAAQTILPDSDGAIDGHLREVGLTFHLLKDVPGLISKNIEKSLNEAFKPLDITDWNSL
;
A
#
# COMPACT_ATOMS: atom_id res chain seq x y z
N ARG A 1 -27.05 -8.15 9.24
CA ARG A 1 -27.03 -6.90 8.46
C ARG A 1 -26.78 -5.74 9.42
N GLY A 2 -26.08 -4.68 9.01
CA GLY A 2 -25.66 -3.58 9.89
C GLY A 2 -24.28 -3.74 10.53
N ALA A 3 -23.37 -4.50 9.91
CA ALA A 3 -22.00 -4.60 10.42
C ALA A 3 -21.30 -3.24 10.30
N ARG A 4 -20.49 -2.92 11.32
CA ARG A 4 -19.54 -1.81 11.33
C ARG A 4 -18.19 -2.38 11.69
N VAL A 5 -17.23 -2.22 10.80
CA VAL A 5 -15.90 -2.79 10.90
C VAL A 5 -14.92 -1.68 11.23
N LEU A 6 -14.24 -1.81 12.36
CA LEU A 6 -13.08 -0.99 12.67
C LEU A 6 -11.86 -1.57 11.95
N VAL A 7 -11.31 -0.82 11.01
CA VAL A 7 -10.04 -1.13 10.34
C VAL A 7 -8.96 -0.25 10.97
N VAL A 8 -7.83 -0.86 11.35
CA VAL A 8 -6.69 -0.17 11.94
C VAL A 8 -5.42 -0.60 11.22
N CYS A 9 -4.64 0.38 10.77
CA CYS A 9 -3.26 0.18 10.32
C CYS A 9 -2.33 0.89 11.31
N SER A 10 -1.40 0.18 11.91
CA SER A 10 -0.45 0.71 12.90
C SER A 10 0.95 0.19 12.55
N GLU A 11 1.84 1.10 12.21
CA GLU A 11 3.21 0.79 11.78
C GLU A 11 4.21 1.48 12.71
N ILE A 12 5.22 0.73 13.15
CA ILE A 12 6.27 1.21 14.07
C ILE A 12 7.63 0.72 13.57
N THR A 13 8.58 1.64 13.41
CA THR A 13 9.92 1.40 12.85
C THR A 13 10.87 0.67 13.79
N VAL A 14 10.47 0.39 15.03
CA VAL A 14 11.29 -0.34 16.03
C VAL A 14 11.83 -1.66 15.49
N VAL A 15 11.06 -2.37 14.66
CA VAL A 15 11.49 -3.65 14.08
C VAL A 15 12.50 -3.49 12.93
N THR A 16 12.64 -2.31 12.34
CA THR A 16 13.44 -2.05 11.14
C THR A 16 14.62 -1.12 11.39
N PHE A 17 14.59 -0.34 12.48
CA PHE A 17 15.62 0.60 12.87
C PHE A 17 16.97 -0.09 13.10
N ARG A 18 18.02 0.41 12.43
CA ARG A 18 19.39 -0.13 12.53
C ARG A 18 20.43 0.90 12.12
N GLY A 19 21.67 0.67 12.55
CA GLY A 19 22.80 1.50 12.14
C GLY A 19 23.07 1.44 10.62
N PRO A 20 23.68 2.49 10.04
CA PRO A 20 24.03 2.54 8.62
C PRO A 20 25.15 1.55 8.25
N SER A 21 25.20 1.13 6.99
CA SER A 21 26.24 0.23 6.47
C SER A 21 26.49 0.50 4.98
N ASP A 22 27.76 0.75 4.61
CA ASP A 22 28.16 1.02 3.22
C ASP A 22 27.89 -0.16 2.27
N SER A 23 27.78 -1.38 2.80
CA SER A 23 27.45 -2.58 2.03
C SER A 23 25.94 -2.79 1.84
N HIS A 24 25.09 -1.97 2.46
CA HIS A 24 23.62 -2.10 2.44
C HIS A 24 22.94 -0.72 2.21
N LEU A 25 23.23 -0.11 1.06
CA LEU A 25 22.68 1.21 0.71
C LEU A 25 21.15 1.19 0.52
N ASP A 26 20.56 0.06 0.16
CA ASP A 26 19.12 -0.18 0.09
C ASP A 26 18.46 -0.10 1.47
N CYS A 27 19.11 -0.64 2.51
CA CYS A 27 18.65 -0.49 3.90
C CYS A 27 18.62 0.99 4.33
N LEU A 28 19.58 1.80 3.87
CA LEU A 28 19.61 3.25 4.16
C LEU A 28 18.41 3.99 3.56
N VAL A 29 17.94 3.60 2.38
CA VAL A 29 16.71 4.15 1.80
C VAL A 29 15.53 3.89 2.75
N GLY A 30 15.41 2.68 3.29
CA GLY A 30 14.39 2.36 4.29
C GLY A 30 14.50 3.24 5.55
N GLN A 31 15.72 3.45 6.07
CA GLN A 31 15.93 4.31 7.26
C GLN A 31 15.55 5.77 7.01
N ALA A 32 15.64 6.26 5.77
CA ALA A 32 15.28 7.62 5.41
C ALA A 32 13.77 7.81 5.14
N LEU A 33 13.06 6.74 4.76
CA LEU A 33 11.67 6.81 4.33
C LEU A 33 10.67 6.39 5.41
N PHE A 34 10.99 5.36 6.21
CA PHE A 34 10.03 4.80 7.15
C PHE A 34 9.89 5.66 8.41
N GLY A 35 8.64 5.85 8.83
CA GLY A 35 8.27 6.53 10.06
C GLY A 35 7.14 5.81 10.78
N ASP A 36 6.87 6.22 12.01
CA ASP A 36 5.82 5.64 12.85
C ASP A 36 4.49 6.32 12.59
N GLY A 37 3.39 5.56 12.62
CA GLY A 37 2.05 6.12 12.40
C GLY A 37 0.93 5.13 12.62
N VAL A 38 -0.27 5.66 12.87
CA VAL A 38 -1.50 4.89 12.99
C VAL A 38 -2.64 5.60 12.31
N ALA A 39 -3.47 4.84 11.61
CA ALA A 39 -4.72 5.29 11.01
C ALA A 39 -5.83 4.29 11.31
N SER A 40 -7.07 4.78 11.45
CA SER A 40 -8.23 3.93 11.60
C SER A 40 -9.44 4.49 10.88
N ILE A 41 -10.28 3.60 10.36
CA ILE A 41 -11.54 3.94 9.69
C ILE A 41 -12.65 2.98 10.12
N ILE A 42 -13.89 3.47 10.09
CA ILE A 42 -15.08 2.63 10.24
C ILE A 42 -15.66 2.37 8.86
N VAL A 43 -15.77 1.09 8.49
CA VAL A 43 -16.37 0.66 7.22
C VAL A 43 -17.70 -0.03 7.50
N GLY A 44 -18.73 0.35 6.75
CA GLY A 44 -20.05 -0.26 6.85
C GLY A 44 -20.88 0.01 5.61
N ALA A 45 -21.82 -0.89 5.33
CA ALA A 45 -22.88 -0.68 4.34
C ALA A 45 -24.15 -0.17 5.03
N ASP A 46 -25.06 0.40 4.23
CA ASP A 46 -26.34 0.94 4.67
C ASP A 46 -26.17 2.01 5.78
N PRO A 47 -25.60 3.19 5.46
CA PRO A 47 -25.39 4.25 6.43
C PRO A 47 -26.72 4.79 6.96
N LEU A 48 -26.78 5.10 8.25
CA LEU A 48 -27.96 5.73 8.87
C LEU A 48 -27.95 7.24 8.58
N PRO A 49 -28.85 7.79 7.73
CA PRO A 49 -28.68 9.13 7.13
C PRO A 49 -28.52 10.31 8.10
N GLU A 50 -29.04 10.20 9.32
CA GLU A 50 -28.98 11.25 10.34
C GLU A 50 -27.86 11.04 11.38
N ILE A 51 -27.21 9.88 11.37
CA ILE A 51 -26.19 9.47 12.35
C ILE A 51 -24.82 9.30 11.69
N GLU A 52 -24.80 8.70 10.50
CA GLU A 52 -23.59 8.33 9.78
C GLU A 52 -23.52 9.12 8.48
N LYS A 53 -22.37 9.78 8.27
CA LYS A 53 -22.08 10.50 7.05
C LYS A 53 -20.97 9.76 6.29
N PRO A 54 -21.27 9.11 5.15
CA PRO A 54 -20.26 8.49 4.30
C PRO A 54 -19.22 9.53 3.86
N LEU A 55 -17.94 9.14 3.89
CA LEU A 55 -16.84 9.95 3.35
C LEU A 55 -16.45 9.49 1.94
N PHE A 56 -16.43 8.17 1.73
CA PHE A 56 -16.14 7.52 0.45
C PHE A 56 -16.93 6.21 0.37
N ASP A 57 -17.21 5.76 -0.85
CA ASP A 57 -17.81 4.45 -1.12
C ASP A 57 -16.78 3.52 -1.77
N LEU A 58 -16.69 2.28 -1.26
CA LEU A 58 -15.84 1.24 -1.85
C LEU A 58 -16.63 0.50 -2.93
N VAL A 59 -16.34 0.78 -4.20
CA VAL A 59 -17.05 0.21 -5.35
C VAL A 59 -16.43 -1.13 -5.80
N SER A 60 -15.11 -1.21 -5.83
CA SER A 60 -14.36 -2.41 -6.19
C SER A 60 -12.99 -2.45 -5.50
N ALA A 61 -12.40 -3.64 -5.41
CA ALA A 61 -11.04 -3.85 -4.94
C ALA A 61 -10.41 -4.99 -5.75
N ALA A 62 -9.16 -4.81 -6.19
CA ALA A 62 -8.41 -5.78 -6.98
C ALA A 62 -6.93 -5.82 -6.57
N GLN A 63 -6.26 -6.92 -6.86
CA GLN A 63 -4.82 -7.10 -6.64
C GLN A 63 -4.22 -7.93 -7.78
N THR A 64 -2.97 -7.64 -8.15
CA THR A 64 -2.21 -8.41 -9.13
C THR A 64 -0.74 -8.50 -8.74
N ILE A 65 -0.05 -9.53 -9.22
CA ILE A 65 1.41 -9.66 -9.11
C ILE A 65 1.98 -9.16 -10.44
N LEU A 66 2.93 -8.23 -10.39
CA LEU A 66 3.52 -7.66 -11.60
C LEU A 66 4.39 -8.72 -12.30
N PRO A 67 4.40 -8.75 -13.65
CA PRO A 67 5.33 -9.60 -14.37
C PRO A 67 6.77 -9.16 -14.09
N ASP A 68 7.70 -10.13 -14.06
CA ASP A 68 9.14 -9.91 -13.86
C ASP A 68 9.49 -9.14 -12.56
N SER A 69 8.67 -9.24 -11.51
CA SER A 69 8.85 -8.51 -10.25
C SER A 69 9.39 -9.36 -9.08
N ASP A 70 9.86 -10.57 -9.35
CA ASP A 70 10.39 -11.46 -8.31
C ASP A 70 11.59 -10.81 -7.60
N GLY A 71 11.61 -10.85 -6.26
CA GLY A 71 12.67 -10.24 -5.44
C GLY A 71 12.76 -8.71 -5.50
N ALA A 72 11.79 -8.01 -6.12
CA ALA A 72 11.85 -6.55 -6.24
C ALA A 72 11.82 -5.84 -4.88
N ILE A 73 11.07 -6.40 -3.92
CA ILE A 73 10.99 -5.95 -2.54
C ILE A 73 10.98 -7.21 -1.66
N ASP A 74 12.06 -7.43 -0.92
CA ASP A 74 12.15 -8.51 0.05
C ASP A 74 12.25 -7.97 1.48
N GLY A 75 11.57 -8.65 2.39
CA GLY A 75 11.63 -8.40 3.82
C GLY A 75 11.98 -9.69 4.56
N HIS A 76 13.08 -9.70 5.30
CA HIS A 76 13.49 -10.87 6.08
C HIS A 76 13.47 -10.56 7.58
N LEU A 77 12.58 -11.22 8.32
CA LEU A 77 12.59 -11.18 9.77
C LEU A 77 13.65 -12.13 10.33
N ARG A 78 14.65 -11.58 11.02
CA ARG A 78 15.80 -12.29 11.58
C ARG A 78 16.03 -11.88 13.04
N GLU A 79 17.03 -12.48 13.69
CA GLU A 79 17.46 -12.09 15.04
C GLU A 79 17.89 -10.61 15.12
N VAL A 80 18.33 -10.05 14.00
CA VAL A 80 18.68 -8.62 13.83
C VAL A 80 17.48 -7.74 13.44
N GLY A 81 16.26 -8.18 13.75
CA GLY A 81 15.02 -7.51 13.34
C GLY A 81 14.66 -7.76 11.88
N LEU A 82 13.81 -6.90 11.32
CA LEU A 82 13.36 -6.94 9.93
C LEU A 82 14.35 -6.23 9.01
N THR A 83 14.94 -6.96 8.06
CA THR A 83 15.85 -6.44 7.04
C THR A 83 15.11 -6.25 5.72
N PHE A 84 15.37 -5.17 5.00
CA PHE A 84 14.79 -4.93 3.68
C PHE A 84 15.85 -5.04 2.59
N HIS A 85 15.46 -5.63 1.46
CA HIS A 85 16.21 -5.57 0.21
C HIS A 85 15.30 -4.98 -0.86
N LEU A 86 15.72 -3.86 -1.42
CA LEU A 86 14.96 -3.12 -2.43
C LEU A 86 15.75 -3.10 -3.72
N LEU A 87 15.21 -3.70 -4.79
CA LEU A 87 15.76 -3.45 -6.12
C LEU A 87 15.45 -2.01 -6.53
N LYS A 88 16.44 -1.35 -7.12
CA LYS A 88 16.33 0.06 -7.54
C LYS A 88 15.20 0.30 -8.57
N ASP A 89 14.76 -0.74 -9.26
CA ASP A 89 13.79 -0.64 -10.36
C ASP A 89 12.32 -0.81 -9.95
N VAL A 90 12.01 -0.82 -8.64
CA VAL A 90 10.62 -0.87 -8.16
C VAL A 90 9.73 0.22 -8.79
N PRO A 91 10.15 1.51 -8.86
CA PRO A 91 9.34 2.53 -9.54
C PRO A 91 9.14 2.28 -11.03
N GLY A 92 10.14 1.69 -11.71
CA GLY A 92 10.07 1.29 -13.11
C GLY A 92 9.06 0.17 -13.35
N LEU A 93 9.09 -0.86 -12.51
CA LEU A 93 8.12 -1.97 -12.54
C LEU A 93 6.69 -1.47 -12.33
N ILE A 94 6.46 -0.59 -11.36
CA ILE A 94 5.12 -0.04 -11.09
C ILE A 94 4.65 0.81 -12.26
N SER A 95 5.45 1.80 -12.69
CA SER A 95 5.06 2.72 -13.77
C SER A 95 4.78 2.02 -15.10
N LYS A 96 5.54 0.96 -15.43
CA LYS A 96 5.31 0.15 -16.64
C LYS A 96 3.98 -0.60 -16.64
N ASN A 97 3.43 -0.93 -15.46
CA ASN A 97 2.27 -1.82 -15.34
C ASN A 97 1.00 -1.13 -14.82
N ILE A 98 1.09 0.06 -14.22
CA ILE A 98 -0.04 0.70 -13.53
C ILE A 98 -1.23 1.00 -14.45
N GLU A 99 -0.98 1.33 -15.71
CA GLU A 99 -2.04 1.61 -16.70
C GLU A 99 -2.95 0.41 -16.92
N LYS A 100 -2.41 -0.82 -16.88
CA LYS A 100 -3.21 -2.04 -16.98
C LYS A 100 -4.22 -2.14 -15.84
N SER A 101 -3.78 -1.92 -14.60
CA SER A 101 -4.65 -1.95 -13.42
C SER A 101 -5.72 -0.86 -13.47
N LEU A 102 -5.36 0.35 -13.91
CA LEU A 102 -6.32 1.45 -14.08
C LEU A 102 -7.38 1.10 -15.13
N ASN A 103 -6.97 0.58 -16.29
CA ASN A 103 -7.90 0.14 -17.33
C ASN A 103 -8.83 -0.98 -16.84
N GLU A 104 -8.32 -1.98 -16.11
CA GLU A 104 -9.13 -3.06 -15.56
C GLU A 104 -10.17 -2.55 -14.55
N ALA A 105 -9.80 -1.56 -13.72
CA ALA A 105 -10.70 -0.98 -12.72
C ALA A 105 -11.77 -0.04 -13.33
N PHE A 106 -11.39 0.81 -14.29
CA PHE A 106 -12.24 1.89 -14.79
C PHE A 106 -13.03 1.55 -16.06
N LYS A 107 -12.57 0.57 -16.87
CA LYS A 107 -13.28 0.15 -18.08
C LYS A 107 -14.74 -0.29 -17.83
N PRO A 108 -15.08 -1.04 -16.75
CA PRO A 108 -16.48 -1.37 -16.44
C PRO A 108 -17.36 -0.17 -16.10
N LEU A 109 -16.76 1.00 -15.84
CA LEU A 109 -17.44 2.26 -15.51
C LEU A 109 -17.46 3.24 -16.69
N ASP A 110 -16.97 2.84 -17.87
CA ASP A 110 -16.79 3.70 -19.06
C ASP A 110 -15.96 4.98 -18.79
N ILE A 111 -15.04 4.93 -17.83
CA ILE A 111 -14.11 6.03 -17.53
C ILE A 111 -12.78 5.77 -18.26
N THR A 112 -12.37 6.73 -19.11
CA THR A 112 -11.14 6.63 -19.91
C THR A 112 -10.10 7.72 -19.61
N ASP A 113 -10.52 8.84 -19.01
CA ASP A 113 -9.62 9.89 -18.52
C ASP A 113 -9.80 10.07 -17.01
N TRP A 114 -9.14 9.21 -16.25
CA TRP A 114 -9.15 9.25 -14.78
C TRP A 114 -8.37 10.44 -14.20
N ASN A 115 -7.58 11.18 -14.99
CA ASN A 115 -6.90 12.39 -14.50
C ASN A 115 -7.83 13.60 -14.38
N SER A 116 -9.02 13.51 -14.97
CA SER A 116 -10.05 14.56 -14.96
C SER A 116 -11.14 14.33 -13.91
N LEU A 117 -11.00 13.31 -13.05
CA LEU A 117 -11.89 13.01 -11.94
C LEU A 117 -11.68 13.95 -10.74
#